data_AF-A0A3E0ERI0-F1
#
_entry.id   AF-A0A3E0ERI0-F1
#
_cell.length_a   1.000
_cell.length_b   1.000
_cell.length_c   1.000
_cell.angle_alpha   90.00
_cell.angle_beta   90.00
_cell.angle_gamma   90.00
#
_symmetry.space_group_name_H-M   'P 1'
#
loop_
_entity.id
_entity.type
_entity.pdbx_description
1 polymer ?
#
loop_
_entity_poly.entity_id
_entity_poly.type
_entity_poly.pdbx_seq_one_letter_code
_entity_poly.pdbx_strand_id
1 'polypeptide(L)' 'MDPKDIKKEYSNGEVTIVWQSGKCIHSAMCVKNNPDVFHPKEKPWILPDNSTTEKIIETVNKCPSGALSFYMNKKN' A
#
# COMPACT_ATOMS: atom_id res chain seq x y z
N MET A 1 -0.68 18.06 15.33
CA MET A 1 -0.43 16.90 14.47
C MET A 1 -1.71 16.09 14.46
N ASP A 2 -2.49 16.13 13.38
CA ASP A 2 -3.72 15.36 13.28
C ASP A 2 -3.39 13.86 13.23
N PRO A 3 -3.86 13.03 14.20
CA PRO A 3 -3.60 11.59 14.19
C PRO A 3 -4.16 10.89 12.95
N LYS A 4 -5.01 11.59 12.19
CA LYS A 4 -5.63 11.10 10.97
C LYS A 4 -4.67 11.14 9.79
N ASP A 5 -3.63 11.98 9.75
CA ASP A 5 -2.79 12.14 8.56
C ASP A 5 -1.42 11.42 8.66
N ILE A 6 -1.45 10.13 8.99
CA ILE A 6 -0.24 9.30 9.02
C ILE A 6 0.09 8.87 7.59
N LYS A 7 1.27 9.25 7.12
CA LYS A 7 1.88 8.74 5.89
C LYS A 7 2.95 7.70 6.23
N LYS A 8 2.89 6.51 5.63
CA LYS A 8 3.95 5.49 5.71
C LYS A 8 4.30 4.97 4.32
N GLU A 9 5.54 4.53 4.17
CA GLU A 9 6.09 4.05 2.91
C GLU A 9 6.65 2.64 3.12
N TYR A 10 6.39 1.75 2.17
CA TYR A 10 6.80 0.35 2.20
C TYR A 10 7.35 -0.02 0.83
N SER A 11 8.59 -0.50 0.76
CA SER A 11 9.28 -0.77 -0.50
C SER A 11 9.73 -2.22 -0.58
N ASN A 12 9.62 -2.83 -1.77
CA ASN A 12 10.25 -4.11 -2.09
C ASN A 12 11.56 -3.94 -2.89
N GLY A 13 12.09 -2.71 -2.95
CA GLY A 13 13.27 -2.36 -3.75
C GLY A 13 12.97 -1.96 -5.20
N GLU A 14 11.85 -2.38 -5.79
CA GLU A 14 11.43 -2.00 -7.15
C GLU A 14 10.30 -0.97 -7.14
N VAL A 15 9.32 -1.15 -6.27
CA VAL A 15 8.20 -0.24 -6.07
C VAL A 15 8.06 0.12 -4.60
N THR A 16 7.73 1.38 -4.35
CA THR A 16 7.38 1.86 -3.01
C THR A 16 5.89 2.16 -2.95
N ILE A 17 5.19 1.52 -2.02
CA ILE A 17 3.80 1.74 -1.66
C ILE A 17 3.75 2.85 -0.62
N VAL A 18 2.99 3.90 -0.92
CA VAL A 18 2.67 4.99 -0.01
C VAL A 18 1.27 4.77 0.54
N TRP A 19 1.14 4.72 1.85
CA TRP A 19 -0.13 4.65 2.55
C TRP A 19 -0.40 5.92 3.35
N GLN A 20 -1.58 6.52 3.14
CA GLN A 20 -2.07 7.67 3.89
C GLN A 20 -3.32 7.27 4.68
N SER A 21 -3.21 7.18 6.01
CA SER A 21 -4.33 6.75 6.87
C SER A 21 -5.55 7.65 6.75
N GLY A 22 -5.34 8.96 6.56
CA GLY A 22 -6.41 9.97 6.59
C GLY A 22 -7.34 9.91 5.40
N LYS A 23 -6.87 9.30 4.30
CA LYS A 23 -7.66 9.06 3.09
C LYS A 23 -8.30 7.67 3.08
N CYS A 24 -7.96 6.78 4.00
CA CYS A 24 -8.44 5.40 3.97
C CYS A 24 -9.91 5.33 4.39
N ILE A 25 -10.79 4.87 3.49
CA ILE A 25 -12.22 4.66 3.77
C ILE A 25 -12.55 3.22 4.17
N HIS A 26 -11.54 2.38 4.42
CA HIS A 26 -11.69 0.97 4.79
C HIS A 26 -12.56 0.14 3.82
N SER A 27 -12.43 0.36 2.51
CA SER A 27 -13.18 -0.39 1.47
C SER A 27 -12.81 -1.88 1.35
N ALA A 28 -11.75 -2.33 2.04
CA ALA A 28 -11.17 -3.67 1.97
C ALA A 28 -10.67 -4.09 0.57
N MET A 29 -10.64 -3.19 -0.43
CA MET A 29 -10.13 -3.51 -1.77
C MET A 29 -8.66 -3.95 -1.77
N CYS A 30 -7.82 -3.33 -0.95
CA CYS A 30 -6.40 -3.70 -0.86
C CYS A 30 -6.21 -5.14 -0.37
N VAL A 31 -6.86 -5.50 0.73
CA VAL A 31 -6.80 -6.86 1.31
C VAL A 31 -7.43 -7.90 0.39
N LYS A 32 -8.53 -7.57 -0.29
CA LYS A 32 -9.21 -8.50 -1.21
C LYS A 32 -8.42 -8.79 -2.48
N ASN A 33 -7.72 -7.80 -3.04
CA ASN A 33 -6.96 -7.99 -4.29
C ASN A 33 -5.55 -8.52 -4.05
N ASN A 34 -4.93 -8.20 -2.91
CA ASN A 34 -3.58 -8.66 -2.60
C ASN A 34 -3.42 -9.00 -1.10
N PRO A 35 -4.03 -10.11 -0.65
CA PRO A 35 -3.97 -10.53 0.75
C PRO A 35 -2.55 -10.91 1.20
N ASP A 36 -1.65 -11.20 0.26
CA ASP A 36 -0.25 -11.54 0.57
C ASP A 36 0.54 -10.29 1.04
N VAL A 37 0.10 -9.10 0.62
CA VAL A 37 0.74 -7.81 0.94
C VAL A 37 0.03 -7.06 2.07
N PHE A 38 -1.30 -7.03 2.08
CA PHE A 38 -2.07 -6.18 2.99
C PHE A 38 -2.67 -6.97 4.15
N HIS A 39 -2.04 -6.89 5.32
CA HIS A 39 -2.35 -7.61 6.56
C HIS A 39 -2.84 -6.66 7.67
N PRO A 40 -4.12 -6.24 7.70
CA PRO A 40 -4.61 -5.19 8.59
C PRO A 40 -4.48 -5.49 10.10
N LYS A 41 -4.21 -6.75 10.47
CA LYS A 41 -4.00 -7.20 11.85
C LYS A 41 -2.53 -7.28 12.26
N GLU A 42 -1.61 -7.13 11.32
CA GLU A 42 -0.17 -7.30 11.55
C GLU A 42 0.56 -5.96 11.65
N LYS A 43 1.78 -5.99 12.16
CA LYS A 43 2.68 -4.84 12.21
C LYS A 43 4.10 -5.31 11.83
N PRO A 44 4.62 -4.93 10.65
CA PRO A 44 4.01 -4.08 9.62
C PRO A 44 2.79 -4.73 8.95
N TRP A 45 1.82 -3.89 8.53
CA TRP A 45 0.57 -4.35 7.89
C TRP A 45 0.64 -4.35 6.35
N ILE A 46 1.71 -3.78 5.78
CA ILE A 46 2.00 -3.80 4.34
C ILE A 46 3.34 -4.50 4.17
N LEU A 47 3.34 -5.63 3.47
CA LEU A 47 4.49 -6.49 3.19
C LEU A 47 4.70 -6.59 1.67
N PRO A 48 5.33 -5.58 1.04
CA PRO A 48 5.45 -5.52 -0.41
C PRO A 48 6.33 -6.64 -1.00
N ASP A 49 7.18 -7.27 -0.19
CA ASP A 49 8.05 -8.38 -0.62
C ASP A 49 7.29 -9.67 -0.95
N ASN A 50 6.04 -9.80 -0.49
CA ASN A 50 5.23 -11.00 -0.66
C ASN A 50 4.47 -11.06 -2.01
N SER A 51 4.69 -10.08 -2.89
CA SER A 51 3.98 -9.98 -4.17
C SER A 51 4.86 -9.36 -5.24
N THR A 52 4.52 -9.61 -6.51
CA THR A 52 5.16 -8.93 -7.63
C THR A 52 4.77 -7.46 -7.68
N THR A 53 5.66 -6.66 -8.27
CA THR A 53 5.48 -5.23 -8.49
C THR A 53 4.21 -4.93 -9.29
N GLU A 54 3.87 -5.73 -10.31
CA GLU A 54 2.67 -5.54 -11.14
C GLU A 54 1.39 -5.71 -10.32
N LYS A 55 1.30 -6.78 -9.52
CA LYS A 55 0.11 -7.07 -8.68
C LYS A 55 -0.08 -6.03 -7.59
N ILE A 56 1.03 -5.47 -7.06
CA ILE A 56 1.01 -4.33 -6.14
C ILE A 56 0.40 -3.11 -6.83
N ILE A 57 0.92 -2.75 -8.02
CA ILE A 57 0.43 -1.59 -8.79
C ILE A 57 -1.06 -1.71 -9.12
N GLU A 58 -1.49 -2.88 -9.59
CA GLU A 58 -2.90 -3.14 -9.90
C GLU A 58 -3.78 -2.96 -8.65
N THR A 59 -3.32 -3.46 -7.50
CA THR A 59 -4.05 -3.35 -6.23
C THR A 59 -4.14 -1.92 -5.74
N VAL A 60 -3.04 -1.15 -5.87
CA VAL A 60 -2.99 0.26 -5.49
C VAL A 60 -3.94 1.08 -6.37
N ASN A 61 -3.99 0.81 -7.68
CA ASN A 61 -4.90 1.49 -8.62
C ASN A 61 -6.39 1.21 -8.34
N LYS A 62 -6.71 0.08 -7.69
CA LYS A 62 -8.08 -0.25 -7.26
C LYS A 62 -8.50 0.46 -5.97
N CYS A 63 -7.64 1.28 -5.35
CA CYS A 63 -7.99 2.02 -4.14
C CYS A 63 -8.93 3.19 -4.46
N PRO A 64 -10.23 3.14 -4.09
CA PRO A 64 -11.20 4.16 -4.50
C PRO A 64 -10.98 5.52 -3.84
N SER A 65 -10.29 5.55 -2.69
CA SER A 65 -10.08 6.78 -1.94
C SER A 65 -8.71 7.43 -2.17
N GLY A 66 -7.84 6.81 -2.98
CA GLY A 66 -6.47 7.29 -3.18
C GLY A 66 -5.62 7.24 -1.90
N ALA A 67 -5.99 6.41 -0.91
CA ALA A 67 -5.22 6.21 0.31
C ALA A 67 -3.93 5.42 0.07
N LEU A 68 -3.89 4.66 -1.03
CA LEU A 68 -2.71 3.98 -1.50
C LEU A 68 -2.23 4.68 -2.77
N SER A 69 -0.93 4.87 -2.87
CA SER A 69 -0.23 5.35 -4.06
C SER A 69 1.09 4.60 -4.19
N PHE A 70 1.73 4.67 -5.34
CA PHE A 70 3.03 4.04 -5.54
C PHE A 70 3.96 4.90 -6.38
N TYR A 71 5.25 4.63 -6.28
CA TYR A 71 6.24 5.09 -7.25
C TYR A 71 7.29 4.01 -7.47
N MET A 72 7.84 3.97 -8.69
CA MET A 72 8.90 3.05 -9.06
C MET A 72 10.24 3.58 -8.54
N ASN A 73 10.99 2.71 -7.86
CA ASN A 73 12.36 3.00 -7.45
C ASN A 73 13.24 2.82 -8.68
N LYS A 74 13.86 3.90 -9.17
CA LYS A 74 14.88 3.78 -10.23
C LYS A 74 16.09 3.07 -9.62
N LYS A 75 16.42 1.88 -10.13
CA LYS A 75 17.76 1.31 -9.97
C LYS A 75 18.71 2.13 -10.84
N ASN A 76 19.67 2.79 -10.18
CA ASN A 76 20.78 3.48 -10.83
C ASN A 76 21.89 2.47 -11.14
#